data_AF-A0A3C0LBH0-F1
#
_entry.id   AF-A0A3C0LBH0-F1
#
_cell.length_a   1.000
_cell.length_b   1.000
_cell.length_c   1.000
_cell.angle_alpha   90.00
_cell.angle_beta   90.00
_cell.angle_gamma   90.00
#
_symmetry.space_group_name_H-M   'P 1'
#
loop_
_entity.id
_entity.type
_entity.pdbx_description
1 polymer ?
#
loop_
_entity_poly.entity_id
_entity_poly.type
_entity_poly.pdbx_seq_one_letter_code
_entity_poly.pdbx_strand_id
1 'polypeptide(L)'
;MRRLILIKVGEFYAPGKIIFGPGSLNQVGAEAKRLGSKALVVLGRSAMRKSGALDRLTHLLTENNLEYIIYENIPSDPTVETVDDGANLARKGSCNLLIALGGGSVLDTGKAISAMVTNEGSVADYQEIEGKGRKFQHKPIPFIAIPTTSGTGSEATRNAVITNTKLGLKKSIRDPWLLPEVALVDPELTLSLPPYITAVCGGDALTQCIESFLGKKNQEITDILALHAIGLIGKSLVKAVKEGKNLEARKDMAIAALLSGLCLSNSGLGAAHALSHPLGVYYKIPHGLSCAVLLPYVMEFNLPVVTKKLAKIAESLGENISLLSEMEAAQRAVEKIKEILSQAGIKSNLSEWEIKKEDFSQVIKGAKGGSLNNNPRDTSDEDLIELLSKMTGLY
;
A
#
# COMPACT_ATOMS: atom_id res chain seq x y z
N MET A 1 38.18 -5.51 18.22
CA MET A 1 37.45 -6.64 17.58
C MET A 1 36.79 -6.13 16.30
N ARG A 2 37.25 -6.56 15.13
CA ARG A 2 36.57 -6.26 13.86
C ARG A 2 35.22 -6.98 13.88
N ARG A 3 34.11 -6.23 13.99
CA ARG A 3 32.78 -6.77 13.69
C ARG A 3 32.84 -7.25 12.25
N LEU A 4 32.85 -8.56 12.03
CA LEU A 4 32.52 -9.13 10.73
C LEU A 4 31.14 -8.59 10.36
N ILE A 5 31.10 -7.66 9.41
CA ILE A 5 29.87 -7.26 8.76
C ILE A 5 29.46 -8.48 7.95
N LEU A 6 28.59 -9.32 8.54
CA LEU A 6 27.89 -10.36 7.80
C LEU A 6 27.04 -9.64 6.76
N ILE A 7 27.55 -9.53 5.54
CA ILE A 7 26.77 -9.08 4.38
C ILE A 7 25.69 -10.13 4.21
N LYS A 8 24.48 -9.80 4.67
CA LYS A 8 23.33 -10.69 4.59
C LYS A 8 22.86 -10.69 3.13
N VAL A 9 22.71 -11.89 2.54
CA VAL A 9 22.11 -12.03 1.21
C VAL A 9 20.69 -11.46 1.27
N GLY A 10 20.44 -10.45 0.44
CA GLY A 10 19.12 -9.81 0.29
C GLY A 10 18.39 -10.36 -0.93
N GLU A 11 17.06 -10.41 -0.85
CA GLU A 11 16.18 -10.71 -1.98
C GLU A 11 15.35 -9.47 -2.30
N PHE A 12 15.13 -9.22 -3.58
CA PHE A 12 14.28 -8.14 -4.06
C PHE A 12 13.28 -8.69 -5.08
N TYR A 13 11.99 -8.57 -4.75
CA TYR A 13 10.89 -9.01 -5.57
C TYR A 13 10.15 -7.81 -6.16
N ALA A 14 9.84 -7.88 -7.44
CA ALA A 14 9.12 -6.86 -8.19
C ALA A 14 8.21 -7.53 -9.25
N PRO A 15 7.21 -6.82 -9.79
CA PRO A 15 6.43 -7.30 -10.93
C PRO A 15 7.34 -7.70 -12.09
N GLY A 16 6.91 -8.69 -12.89
CA GLY A 16 7.67 -9.15 -14.06
C GLY A 16 7.94 -8.03 -15.07
N LYS A 17 6.98 -7.12 -15.23
CA LYS A 17 7.09 -5.91 -16.03
C LYS A 17 6.36 -4.73 -15.36
N ILE A 18 6.99 -3.56 -15.40
CA ILE A 18 6.37 -2.29 -14.98
C ILE A 18 6.24 -1.42 -16.22
N ILE A 19 5.02 -0.96 -16.51
CA ILE A 19 4.72 0.03 -17.54
C ILE A 19 4.24 1.29 -16.82
N PHE A 20 4.94 2.40 -17.00
CA PHE A 20 4.67 3.62 -16.25
C PHE A 20 4.61 4.85 -17.16
N GLY A 21 3.67 5.74 -16.86
CA GLY A 21 3.60 7.08 -17.44
C GLY A 21 2.21 7.42 -17.99
N PRO A 22 1.95 8.70 -18.28
CA PRO A 22 0.69 9.14 -18.85
C PRO A 22 0.36 8.39 -20.14
N GLY A 23 -0.85 7.87 -20.24
CA GLY A 23 -1.30 7.13 -21.42
C GLY A 23 -0.81 5.68 -21.48
N SER A 24 -0.09 5.19 -20.46
CA SER A 24 0.38 3.80 -20.41
C SER A 24 -0.76 2.78 -20.49
N LEU A 25 -2.02 3.15 -20.18
CA LEU A 25 -3.17 2.26 -20.36
C LEU A 25 -3.31 1.78 -21.80
N ASN A 26 -2.83 2.53 -22.79
CA ASN A 26 -2.86 2.14 -24.20
C ASN A 26 -2.07 0.85 -24.49
N GLN A 27 -1.18 0.44 -23.59
CA GLN A 27 -0.40 -0.81 -23.73
C GLN A 27 -1.16 -2.05 -23.25
N VAL A 28 -2.31 -1.89 -22.57
CA VAL A 28 -3.01 -3.00 -21.91
C VAL A 28 -3.48 -4.08 -22.89
N GLY A 29 -3.94 -3.69 -24.09
CA GLY A 29 -4.44 -4.65 -25.08
C GLY A 29 -3.34 -5.58 -25.59
N ALA A 30 -2.16 -5.04 -25.91
CA ALA A 30 -1.01 -5.82 -26.35
C ALA A 30 -0.47 -6.74 -25.24
N GLU A 31 -0.37 -6.25 -24.00
CA GLU A 31 0.04 -7.07 -22.87
C GLU A 31 -0.97 -8.17 -22.55
N ALA A 32 -2.26 -7.84 -22.55
CA ALA A 32 -3.32 -8.81 -22.30
C ALA A 32 -3.28 -9.94 -23.34
N LYS A 33 -3.13 -9.61 -24.62
CA LYS A 33 -3.06 -10.60 -25.72
C LYS A 33 -1.85 -11.52 -25.60
N ARG A 34 -0.72 -10.99 -25.11
CA ARG A 34 0.50 -11.77 -24.86
C ARG A 34 0.30 -12.78 -23.72
N LEU A 35 -0.53 -12.44 -22.73
CA LEU A 35 -0.67 -13.20 -21.49
C LEU A 35 -1.84 -14.18 -21.48
N GLY A 36 -2.88 -13.91 -22.26
CA GLY A 36 -4.05 -14.78 -22.32
C GLY A 36 -5.01 -14.40 -23.45
N SER A 37 -6.12 -15.13 -23.51
CA SER A 37 -7.16 -14.94 -24.53
C SER A 37 -8.48 -14.46 -23.96
N LYS A 38 -8.72 -14.68 -22.65
CA LYS A 38 -9.96 -14.29 -21.97
C LYS A 38 -9.71 -13.78 -20.57
N ALA A 39 -10.06 -12.52 -20.33
CA ALA A 39 -9.80 -11.83 -19.07
C ALA A 39 -11.01 -11.84 -18.12
N LEU A 40 -10.77 -12.06 -16.83
CA LEU A 40 -11.67 -11.51 -15.80
C LEU A 40 -11.20 -10.09 -15.47
N VAL A 41 -12.07 -9.10 -15.69
CA VAL A 41 -11.83 -7.68 -15.39
C VAL A 41 -12.47 -7.35 -14.05
N VAL A 42 -11.65 -7.09 -13.03
CA VAL A 42 -12.07 -6.78 -11.66
C VAL A 42 -12.09 -5.26 -11.44
N LEU A 43 -13.20 -4.75 -10.92
CA LEU A 43 -13.45 -3.32 -10.75
C LEU A 43 -14.08 -3.01 -9.40
N GLY A 44 -13.78 -1.82 -8.88
CA GLY A 44 -14.52 -1.29 -7.75
C GLY A 44 -15.97 -0.95 -8.09
N ARG A 45 -16.51 0.03 -7.37
CA ARG A 45 -17.83 0.62 -7.67
C ARG A 45 -17.76 1.48 -8.95
N SER A 46 -18.62 2.47 -9.05
CA SER A 46 -18.82 3.26 -10.28
C SER A 46 -17.70 4.22 -10.71
N ALA A 47 -16.62 4.40 -9.93
CA ALA A 47 -15.62 5.45 -10.21
C ALA A 47 -14.97 5.33 -11.59
N MET A 48 -14.50 4.13 -11.97
CA MET A 48 -13.83 3.88 -13.25
C MET A 48 -14.78 3.88 -14.45
N ARG A 49 -16.06 3.58 -14.20
CA ARG A 49 -17.12 3.73 -15.21
C ARG A 49 -17.41 5.20 -15.47
N LYS A 50 -17.59 5.99 -14.40
CA LYS A 50 -17.88 7.43 -14.48
C LYS A 50 -16.75 8.24 -15.13
N SER A 51 -15.50 7.80 -14.99
CA SER A 51 -14.35 8.47 -15.61
C SER A 51 -14.11 8.07 -17.08
N GLY A 52 -14.83 7.06 -17.60
CA GLY A 52 -14.58 6.48 -18.92
C GLY A 52 -13.35 5.56 -19.00
N ALA A 53 -12.65 5.33 -17.88
CA ALA A 53 -11.49 4.45 -17.84
C ALA A 53 -11.84 2.99 -18.16
N LEU A 54 -13.00 2.53 -17.68
CA LEU A 54 -13.49 1.20 -18.02
C LEU A 54 -13.74 1.04 -19.52
N ASP A 55 -14.41 2.01 -20.14
CA ASP A 55 -14.75 1.95 -21.57
C ASP A 55 -13.48 1.99 -22.43
N ARG A 56 -12.49 2.79 -22.03
CA ARG A 56 -11.16 2.79 -22.67
C ARG A 56 -10.47 1.44 -22.54
N LEU A 57 -10.48 0.83 -21.35
CA LEU A 57 -9.90 -0.50 -21.12
C LEU A 57 -10.58 -1.56 -22.00
N THR A 58 -11.90 -1.66 -21.97
CA THR A 58 -12.64 -2.70 -22.71
C THR A 58 -12.54 -2.52 -24.22
N HIS A 59 -12.48 -1.27 -24.69
CA HIS A 59 -12.19 -0.98 -26.10
C HIS A 59 -10.82 -1.53 -26.51
N LEU A 60 -9.76 -1.23 -25.75
CA LEU A 60 -8.40 -1.72 -26.03
C LEU A 60 -8.30 -3.25 -26.01
N LEU A 61 -9.06 -3.93 -25.13
CA LEU A 61 -9.16 -5.39 -25.13
C LEU A 61 -9.85 -5.91 -26.39
N THR A 62 -10.96 -5.29 -26.79
CA THR A 62 -11.75 -5.68 -27.97
C THR A 62 -10.96 -5.49 -29.26
N GLU A 63 -10.27 -4.36 -29.42
CA GLU A 63 -9.39 -4.09 -30.57
C GLU A 63 -8.26 -5.13 -30.71
N ASN A 64 -7.84 -5.74 -29.59
CA ASN A 64 -6.83 -6.79 -29.57
C ASN A 64 -7.41 -8.20 -29.64
N ASN A 65 -8.72 -8.35 -29.87
CA ASN A 65 -9.46 -9.62 -29.93
C ASN A 65 -9.40 -10.43 -28.63
N LEU A 66 -9.44 -9.78 -27.47
CA LEU A 66 -9.63 -10.45 -26.19
C LEU A 66 -11.09 -10.49 -25.78
N GLU A 67 -11.55 -11.67 -25.39
CA GLU A 67 -12.78 -11.81 -24.64
C GLU A 67 -12.59 -11.35 -23.20
N TYR A 68 -13.65 -10.85 -22.56
CA TYR A 68 -13.59 -10.51 -21.14
C TYR A 68 -14.94 -10.70 -20.43
N ILE A 69 -14.86 -10.92 -19.12
CA ILE A 69 -16.00 -10.91 -18.19
C ILE A 69 -15.72 -9.84 -17.14
N ILE A 70 -16.73 -9.02 -16.84
CA ILE A 70 -16.61 -7.98 -15.81
C ILE A 70 -17.08 -8.55 -14.46
N TYR A 71 -16.25 -8.37 -13.43
CA TYR A 71 -16.60 -8.57 -12.02
C TYR A 71 -16.45 -7.23 -11.28
N GLU A 72 -17.59 -6.59 -10.98
CA GLU A 72 -17.63 -5.23 -10.44
C GLU A 72 -18.21 -5.17 -9.01
N ASN A 73 -18.20 -3.97 -8.43
CA ASN A 73 -18.66 -3.69 -7.07
C ASN A 73 -17.79 -4.28 -5.95
N ILE A 74 -16.49 -4.47 -6.19
CA ILE A 74 -15.56 -4.83 -5.12
C ILE A 74 -15.62 -3.77 -3.99
N PRO A 75 -15.87 -4.18 -2.74
CA PRO A 75 -15.96 -3.26 -1.61
C PRO A 75 -14.55 -2.76 -1.20
N SER A 76 -14.52 -1.66 -0.44
CA SER A 76 -13.24 -1.12 0.09
C SER A 76 -12.53 -2.10 1.03
N ASP A 77 -13.28 -2.98 1.70
CA ASP A 77 -12.74 -4.08 2.50
C ASP A 77 -13.17 -5.40 1.86
N PRO A 78 -12.36 -5.97 0.95
CA PRO A 78 -12.72 -7.19 0.24
C PRO A 78 -12.77 -8.36 1.21
N THR A 79 -13.77 -9.23 1.03
CA THR A 79 -13.99 -10.38 1.91
C THR A 79 -13.53 -11.69 1.27
N VAL A 80 -13.45 -12.74 2.09
CA VAL A 80 -13.23 -14.12 1.62
C VAL A 80 -14.24 -14.49 0.53
N GLU A 81 -15.52 -14.20 0.76
CA GLU A 81 -16.60 -14.50 -0.18
C GLU A 81 -16.42 -13.75 -1.51
N THR A 82 -15.99 -12.48 -1.45
CA THR A 82 -15.72 -11.66 -2.64
C THR A 82 -14.66 -12.31 -3.54
N VAL A 83 -13.61 -12.87 -2.95
CA VAL A 83 -12.54 -13.54 -3.72
C VAL A 83 -13.02 -14.90 -4.24
N ASP A 84 -13.65 -15.70 -3.40
CA ASP A 84 -14.09 -17.05 -3.77
C ASP A 84 -15.14 -16.99 -4.91
N ASP A 85 -16.06 -16.03 -4.85
CA ASP A 85 -17.04 -15.78 -5.92
C ASP A 85 -16.38 -15.34 -7.23
N GLY A 86 -15.41 -14.43 -7.16
CA GLY A 86 -14.64 -13.99 -8.32
C GLY A 86 -13.83 -15.11 -8.96
N ALA A 87 -13.20 -15.98 -8.16
CA ALA A 87 -12.48 -17.16 -8.63
C ALA A 87 -13.43 -18.19 -9.27
N ASN A 88 -14.61 -18.40 -8.69
CA ASN A 88 -15.66 -19.24 -9.28
C ASN A 88 -16.14 -18.69 -10.63
N LEU A 89 -16.36 -17.38 -10.72
CA LEU A 89 -16.75 -16.72 -11.96
C LEU A 89 -15.68 -16.86 -13.04
N ALA A 90 -14.41 -16.63 -12.71
CA ALA A 90 -13.28 -16.81 -13.62
C ALA A 90 -13.20 -18.26 -14.14
N ARG A 91 -13.31 -19.27 -13.26
CA ARG A 91 -13.29 -20.69 -13.66
C ARG A 91 -14.46 -21.05 -14.58
N LYS A 92 -15.69 -20.66 -14.21
CA LYS A 92 -16.89 -20.91 -15.04
C LYS A 92 -16.82 -20.22 -16.40
N GLY A 93 -16.24 -19.01 -16.43
CA GLY A 93 -16.03 -18.24 -17.65
C GLY A 93 -14.79 -18.64 -18.45
N SER A 94 -14.03 -19.64 -17.99
CA SER A 94 -12.75 -20.06 -18.58
C SER A 94 -11.77 -18.90 -18.79
N CYS A 95 -11.74 -17.95 -17.85
CA CYS A 95 -10.78 -16.85 -17.87
C CYS A 95 -9.38 -17.38 -17.58
N ASN A 96 -8.42 -17.06 -18.44
CA ASN A 96 -7.01 -17.42 -18.31
C ASN A 96 -6.09 -16.20 -18.08
N LEU A 97 -6.70 -15.02 -17.94
CA LEU A 97 -6.04 -13.77 -17.60
C LEU A 97 -6.89 -13.04 -16.56
N LEU A 98 -6.23 -12.32 -15.66
CA LEU A 98 -6.87 -11.41 -14.74
C LEU A 98 -6.39 -9.98 -14.98
N ILE A 99 -7.32 -9.02 -14.99
CA ILE A 99 -7.02 -7.59 -15.05
C ILE A 99 -7.77 -6.91 -13.91
N ALA A 100 -7.07 -6.21 -13.03
CA ALA A 100 -7.70 -5.42 -11.97
C ALA A 100 -7.47 -3.94 -12.21
N LEU A 101 -8.55 -3.16 -12.31
CA LEU A 101 -8.53 -1.71 -12.51
C LEU A 101 -9.21 -1.03 -11.31
N GLY A 102 -8.40 -0.49 -10.39
CA GLY A 102 -8.94 0.08 -9.16
C GLY A 102 -7.89 0.48 -8.13
N GLY A 103 -8.34 0.76 -6.90
CA GLY A 103 -7.45 1.03 -5.78
C GLY A 103 -6.95 -0.27 -5.13
N GLY A 104 -6.23 -0.16 -4.01
CA GLY A 104 -5.63 -1.32 -3.32
C GLY A 104 -6.59 -2.49 -3.07
N SER A 105 -7.83 -2.22 -2.67
CA SER A 105 -8.86 -3.26 -2.45
C SER A 105 -9.14 -4.09 -3.71
N VAL A 106 -9.24 -3.44 -4.86
CA VAL A 106 -9.49 -4.09 -6.16
C VAL A 106 -8.27 -4.89 -6.60
N LEU A 107 -7.07 -4.34 -6.40
CA LEU A 107 -5.82 -5.02 -6.74
C LEU A 107 -5.57 -6.25 -5.85
N ASP A 108 -5.82 -6.15 -4.54
CA ASP A 108 -5.71 -7.27 -3.60
C ASP A 108 -6.72 -8.37 -3.90
N THR A 109 -7.98 -8.02 -4.19
CA THR A 109 -8.99 -8.97 -4.68
C THR A 109 -8.52 -9.63 -5.97
N GLY A 110 -7.97 -8.85 -6.91
CA GLY A 110 -7.41 -9.36 -8.13
C GLY A 110 -6.35 -10.44 -7.86
N LYS A 111 -5.26 -10.10 -7.17
CA LYS A 111 -4.21 -11.08 -6.83
C LYS A 111 -4.77 -12.36 -6.24
N ALA A 112 -5.65 -12.24 -5.25
CA ALA A 112 -6.23 -13.39 -4.59
C ALA A 112 -7.06 -14.25 -5.57
N ILE A 113 -7.89 -13.63 -6.42
CA ILE A 113 -8.63 -14.34 -7.48
C ILE A 113 -7.66 -15.07 -8.42
N SER A 114 -6.60 -14.41 -8.91
CA SER A 114 -5.66 -15.05 -9.85
C SER A 114 -5.05 -16.33 -9.30
N ALA A 115 -4.75 -16.34 -7.99
CA ALA A 115 -4.24 -17.52 -7.32
C ALA A 115 -5.32 -18.59 -7.10
N MET A 116 -6.52 -18.18 -6.67
CA MET A 116 -7.62 -19.10 -6.38
C MET A 116 -8.28 -19.71 -7.62
N VAL A 117 -8.01 -19.18 -8.82
CA VAL A 117 -8.44 -19.84 -10.08
C VAL A 117 -7.72 -21.19 -10.29
N THR A 118 -6.47 -21.32 -9.85
CA THR A 118 -5.64 -22.53 -10.07
C THR A 118 -5.40 -23.35 -8.81
N ASN A 119 -5.83 -22.85 -7.65
CA ASN A 119 -5.64 -23.49 -6.35
C ASN A 119 -6.99 -23.83 -5.70
N GLU A 120 -7.05 -24.97 -5.03
CA GLU A 120 -8.28 -25.49 -4.42
C GLU A 120 -8.57 -24.88 -3.04
N GLY A 121 -9.81 -25.03 -2.58
CA GLY A 121 -10.25 -24.55 -1.27
C GLY A 121 -10.75 -23.10 -1.30
N SER A 122 -10.91 -22.52 -0.12
CA SER A 122 -11.29 -21.12 0.05
C SER A 122 -10.04 -20.27 0.20
N VAL A 123 -10.08 -19.01 -0.23
CA VAL A 123 -8.99 -18.05 0.04
C VAL A 123 -8.67 -17.94 1.54
N ALA A 124 -9.65 -18.22 2.41
CA ALA A 124 -9.46 -18.24 3.87
C ALA A 124 -8.39 -19.27 4.30
N ASP A 125 -8.24 -20.39 3.59
CA ASP A 125 -7.26 -21.43 3.90
C ASP A 125 -5.81 -20.95 3.68
N TYR A 126 -5.63 -19.88 2.92
CA TYR A 126 -4.32 -19.31 2.55
C TYR A 126 -3.98 -18.05 3.38
N GLN A 127 -4.91 -17.52 4.18
CA GLN A 127 -4.63 -16.37 5.04
C GLN A 127 -3.63 -16.75 6.13
N GLU A 128 -2.66 -15.86 6.39
CA GLU A 128 -1.71 -16.05 7.48
C GLU A 128 -2.37 -15.78 8.84
N ILE A 129 -2.97 -16.80 9.44
CA ILE A 129 -3.55 -16.75 10.78
C ILE A 129 -2.59 -17.47 11.73
N GLU A 130 -2.05 -16.74 12.72
CA GLU A 130 -1.09 -17.28 13.70
C GLU A 130 0.15 -17.94 13.05
N GLY A 131 0.61 -17.42 11.90
CA GLY A 131 1.76 -17.96 11.17
C GLY A 131 1.47 -19.24 10.38
N LYS A 132 0.18 -19.58 10.21
CA LYS A 132 -0.28 -20.74 9.44
C LYS A 132 -1.17 -20.25 8.31
N GLY A 133 -0.84 -20.67 7.09
CA GLY A 133 -1.61 -20.50 5.86
C GLY A 133 -1.15 -21.55 4.87
N ARG A 134 -2.06 -22.11 4.08
CA ARG A 134 -1.67 -23.06 3.03
C ARG A 134 -0.76 -22.36 2.02
N LYS A 135 0.22 -23.09 1.50
CA LYS A 135 1.01 -22.64 0.35
C LYS A 135 0.26 -22.96 -0.94
N PHE A 136 0.35 -22.07 -1.91
CA PHE A 136 -0.13 -22.35 -3.26
C PHE A 136 0.60 -23.56 -3.85
N GLN A 137 -0.15 -24.45 -4.50
CA GLN A 137 0.38 -25.65 -5.15
C GLN A 137 0.58 -25.42 -6.65
N HIS A 138 -0.21 -24.52 -7.24
CA HIS A 138 -0.11 -24.15 -8.66
C HIS A 138 0.11 -22.65 -8.81
N LYS A 139 0.84 -22.28 -9.87
CA LYS A 139 1.04 -20.87 -10.21
C LYS A 139 -0.32 -20.20 -10.50
N PRO A 140 -0.55 -18.96 -10.02
CA PRO A 140 -1.70 -18.14 -10.41
C PRO A 140 -1.80 -17.98 -11.92
N ILE A 141 -3.01 -17.73 -12.44
CA ILE A 141 -3.14 -17.22 -13.82
C ILE A 141 -2.44 -15.86 -13.95
N PRO A 142 -1.95 -15.47 -15.14
CA PRO A 142 -1.34 -14.15 -15.35
C PRO A 142 -2.24 -13.01 -14.86
N PHE A 143 -1.62 -12.01 -14.24
CA PHE A 143 -2.30 -10.87 -13.63
C PHE A 143 -1.71 -9.53 -14.09
N ILE A 144 -2.59 -8.64 -14.59
CA ILE A 144 -2.29 -7.24 -14.89
C ILE A 144 -2.94 -6.34 -13.82
N ALA A 145 -2.12 -5.64 -13.05
CA ALA A 145 -2.55 -4.68 -12.04
C ALA A 145 -2.53 -3.25 -12.58
N ILE A 146 -3.66 -2.56 -12.53
CA ILE A 146 -3.83 -1.18 -13.01
C ILE A 146 -4.32 -0.29 -11.86
N PRO A 147 -3.40 0.32 -11.09
CA PRO A 147 -3.77 1.18 -9.97
C PRO A 147 -4.46 2.46 -10.46
N THR A 148 -5.47 2.88 -9.69
CA THR A 148 -6.23 4.12 -9.91
C THR A 148 -6.13 5.06 -8.70
N THR A 149 -5.31 4.68 -7.72
CA THR A 149 -5.00 5.44 -6.50
C THR A 149 -3.50 5.44 -6.29
N SER A 150 -2.94 6.58 -5.89
CA SER A 150 -1.51 6.72 -5.55
C SER A 150 -1.30 6.56 -4.04
N GLY A 151 -1.41 5.33 -3.54
CA GLY A 151 -1.26 5.06 -2.10
C GLY A 151 -0.66 3.70 -1.76
N THR A 152 -1.42 2.62 -1.95
CA THR A 152 -1.05 1.30 -1.41
C THR A 152 0.13 0.63 -2.11
N GLY A 153 0.49 1.07 -3.31
CA GLY A 153 1.49 0.41 -4.17
C GLY A 153 1.19 -1.06 -4.44
N SER A 154 -0.07 -1.48 -4.29
CA SER A 154 -0.45 -2.89 -4.29
C SER A 154 -0.06 -3.59 -5.59
N GLU A 155 -0.04 -2.90 -6.72
CA GLU A 155 0.49 -3.38 -8.00
C GLU A 155 1.95 -3.87 -7.96
N ALA A 156 2.72 -3.53 -6.92
CA ALA A 156 4.10 -3.96 -6.73
C ALA A 156 4.32 -4.80 -5.47
N THR A 157 3.25 -5.27 -4.82
CA THR A 157 3.34 -6.09 -3.61
C THR A 157 2.96 -7.52 -3.84
N ARG A 158 3.57 -8.42 -3.07
CA ARG A 158 3.24 -9.85 -2.99
C ARG A 158 2.20 -10.19 -1.90
N ASN A 159 1.49 -9.17 -1.44
CA ASN A 159 0.50 -9.27 -0.37
C ASN A 159 -0.89 -9.02 -0.95
N ALA A 160 -1.90 -9.75 -0.45
CA ALA A 160 -3.31 -9.44 -0.66
C ALA A 160 -4.02 -9.41 0.70
N VAL A 161 -4.60 -8.28 1.08
CA VAL A 161 -5.26 -8.10 2.39
C VAL A 161 -6.75 -8.37 2.27
N ILE A 162 -7.21 -9.49 2.84
CA ILE A 162 -8.60 -9.95 2.75
C ILE A 162 -9.23 -10.02 4.14
N THR A 163 -10.50 -9.62 4.22
CA THR A 163 -11.28 -9.66 5.46
C THR A 163 -11.98 -11.01 5.61
N ASN A 164 -11.71 -11.69 6.70
CA ASN A 164 -12.45 -12.87 7.13
C ASN A 164 -13.58 -12.44 8.07
N THR A 165 -14.77 -12.30 7.51
CA THR A 165 -15.97 -11.85 8.24
C THR A 165 -16.39 -12.83 9.33
N LYS A 166 -16.18 -14.13 9.11
CA LYS A 166 -16.50 -15.20 10.08
C LYS A 166 -15.63 -15.13 11.34
N LEU A 167 -14.36 -14.74 11.19
CA LEU A 167 -13.42 -14.59 12.31
C LEU A 167 -13.32 -13.17 12.83
N GLY A 168 -13.91 -12.18 12.16
CA GLY A 168 -13.76 -10.76 12.50
C GLY A 168 -12.34 -10.23 12.33
N LEU A 169 -11.53 -10.84 11.44
CA LEU A 169 -10.12 -10.52 11.26
C LEU A 169 -9.82 -10.08 9.83
N LYS A 170 -8.94 -9.07 9.69
CA LYS A 170 -8.36 -8.67 8.40
C LYS A 170 -6.93 -9.20 8.33
N LYS A 171 -6.64 -10.10 7.40
CA LYS A 171 -5.35 -10.80 7.30
C LYS A 171 -4.84 -10.84 5.86
N SER A 172 -3.52 -10.83 5.73
CA SER A 172 -2.86 -10.93 4.44
C SER A 172 -2.67 -12.39 4.04
N ILE A 173 -2.69 -12.62 2.73
CA ILE A 173 -2.00 -13.73 2.10
C ILE A 173 -0.70 -13.17 1.52
N ARG A 174 0.40 -13.90 1.66
CA ARG A 174 1.71 -13.47 1.17
C ARG A 174 2.38 -14.62 0.45
N ASP A 175 2.70 -14.41 -0.81
CA ASP A 175 3.47 -15.37 -1.59
C ASP A 175 4.10 -14.64 -2.77
N PRO A 176 5.38 -14.86 -3.12
CA PRO A 176 5.99 -14.29 -4.32
C PRO A 176 5.16 -14.47 -5.59
N TRP A 177 4.36 -15.54 -5.70
CA TRP A 177 3.46 -15.77 -6.84
C TRP A 177 2.29 -14.80 -6.93
N LEU A 178 1.98 -14.04 -5.88
CA LEU A 178 0.96 -12.98 -5.91
C LEU A 178 1.44 -11.69 -6.58
N LEU A 179 2.71 -11.59 -6.96
CA LEU A 179 3.18 -10.45 -7.74
C LEU A 179 2.51 -10.43 -9.12
N PRO A 180 2.04 -9.27 -9.59
CA PRO A 180 1.52 -9.15 -10.94
C PRO A 180 2.61 -9.45 -11.98
N GLU A 181 2.19 -10.07 -13.08
CA GLU A 181 3.04 -10.21 -14.25
C GLU A 181 3.31 -8.83 -14.87
N VAL A 182 2.30 -7.96 -14.86
CA VAL A 182 2.41 -6.56 -15.32
C VAL A 182 1.78 -5.61 -14.31
N ALA A 183 2.55 -4.62 -13.86
CA ALA A 183 2.02 -3.43 -13.19
C ALA A 183 1.96 -2.29 -14.21
N LEU A 184 0.75 -1.83 -14.55
CA LEU A 184 0.52 -0.77 -15.52
C LEU A 184 0.03 0.48 -14.78
N VAL A 185 0.93 1.43 -14.58
CA VAL A 185 0.73 2.61 -13.74
C VAL A 185 0.55 3.86 -14.62
N ASP A 186 -0.71 4.20 -14.89
CA ASP A 186 -1.10 5.38 -15.66
C ASP A 186 -1.57 6.52 -14.74
N PRO A 187 -0.80 7.61 -14.57
CA PRO A 187 -1.18 8.74 -13.73
C PRO A 187 -2.50 9.40 -14.15
N GLU A 188 -2.93 9.28 -15.42
CA GLU A 188 -4.19 9.85 -15.88
C GLU A 188 -5.40 9.26 -15.15
N LEU A 189 -5.31 7.99 -14.74
CA LEU A 189 -6.37 7.27 -14.02
C LEU A 189 -6.60 7.81 -12.61
N THR A 190 -5.70 8.66 -12.11
CA THR A 190 -5.79 9.28 -10.79
C THR A 190 -6.38 10.69 -10.82
N LEU A 191 -6.57 11.27 -12.02
CA LEU A 191 -7.06 12.66 -12.18
C LEU A 191 -8.49 12.88 -11.68
N SER A 192 -9.27 11.81 -11.49
CA SER A 192 -10.62 11.87 -10.94
C SER A 192 -10.68 11.69 -9.42
N LEU A 193 -9.56 11.46 -8.73
CA LEU A 193 -9.56 11.25 -7.30
C LEU A 193 -9.95 12.53 -6.54
N PRO A 194 -10.88 12.44 -5.58
CA PRO A 194 -11.18 13.54 -4.67
C PRO A 194 -9.93 14.00 -3.88
N PRO A 195 -9.86 15.26 -3.46
CA PRO A 195 -8.76 15.78 -2.64
C PRO A 195 -8.50 14.95 -1.38
N TYR A 196 -9.56 14.58 -0.65
CA TYR A 196 -9.45 13.77 0.58
C TYR A 196 -8.81 12.39 0.32
N ILE A 197 -9.25 11.69 -0.74
CA ILE A 197 -8.66 10.39 -1.10
C ILE A 197 -7.20 10.55 -1.54
N THR A 198 -6.90 11.62 -2.28
CA THR A 198 -5.52 11.94 -2.68
C THR A 198 -4.61 12.15 -1.48
N ALA A 199 -5.07 12.90 -0.48
CA ALA A 199 -4.34 13.16 0.75
C ALA A 199 -4.09 11.87 1.54
N VAL A 200 -5.15 11.11 1.81
CA VAL A 200 -5.09 9.85 2.58
C VAL A 200 -4.21 8.81 1.91
N CYS A 201 -4.32 8.63 0.59
CA CYS A 201 -3.46 7.71 -0.15
C CYS A 201 -2.01 8.18 -0.17
N GLY A 202 -1.75 9.47 -0.37
CA GLY A 202 -0.39 10.00 -0.35
C GLY A 202 0.28 9.90 1.02
N GLY A 203 -0.47 10.12 2.10
CA GLY A 203 0.01 9.93 3.48
C GLY A 203 0.32 8.46 3.80
N ASP A 204 -0.45 7.52 3.25
CA ASP A 204 -0.17 6.08 3.34
C ASP A 204 1.15 5.73 2.62
N ALA A 205 1.32 6.14 1.37
CA ALA A 205 2.56 5.92 0.61
C ALA A 205 3.79 6.52 1.33
N LEU A 206 3.64 7.72 1.89
CA LEU A 206 4.68 8.38 2.68
C LEU A 206 5.08 7.55 3.91
N THR A 207 4.06 7.06 4.63
CA THR A 207 4.26 6.20 5.81
C THR A 207 4.97 4.92 5.43
N GLN A 208 4.58 4.29 4.33
CA GLN A 208 5.20 3.05 3.83
C GLN A 208 6.68 3.26 3.50
N CYS A 209 7.02 4.31 2.75
CA CYS A 209 8.42 4.62 2.42
C CYS A 209 9.26 4.88 3.67
N ILE A 210 8.76 5.70 4.61
CA ILE A 210 9.49 6.05 5.82
C ILE A 210 9.66 4.81 6.72
N GLU A 211 8.61 4.04 6.95
CA GLU A 211 8.72 2.85 7.80
C GLU A 211 9.61 1.77 7.17
N SER A 212 9.55 1.56 5.86
CA SER A 212 10.46 0.63 5.17
C SER A 212 11.93 1.08 5.25
N PHE A 213 12.19 2.39 5.16
CA PHE A 213 13.54 2.93 5.27
C PHE A 213 14.09 2.86 6.70
N LEU A 214 13.24 3.13 7.70
CA LEU A 214 13.65 3.14 9.10
C LEU A 214 13.72 1.74 9.71
N GLY A 215 12.93 0.79 9.20
CA GLY A 215 12.76 -0.56 9.75
C GLY A 215 14.03 -1.42 9.81
N LYS A 216 13.98 -2.46 10.65
CA LYS A 216 15.09 -3.42 10.90
C LYS A 216 15.44 -4.28 9.68
N LYS A 217 14.50 -4.50 8.77
CA LYS A 217 14.64 -5.29 7.53
C LYS A 217 14.87 -4.41 6.29
N ASN A 218 15.29 -3.16 6.47
CA ASN A 218 15.64 -2.30 5.34
C ASN A 218 16.81 -2.90 4.53
N GLN A 219 16.89 -2.55 3.26
CA GLN A 219 17.92 -3.01 2.32
C GLN A 219 18.42 -1.81 1.52
N GLU A 220 19.64 -1.86 0.98
CA GLU A 220 20.19 -0.73 0.23
C GLU A 220 19.34 -0.36 -1.00
N ILE A 221 18.80 -1.37 -1.70
CA ILE A 221 17.88 -1.16 -2.82
C ILE A 221 16.63 -0.42 -2.35
N THR A 222 15.98 -0.89 -1.26
CA THR A 222 14.76 -0.26 -0.77
C THR A 222 15.01 1.12 -0.15
N ASP A 223 16.20 1.37 0.40
CA ASP A 223 16.60 2.68 0.92
C ASP A 223 16.65 3.73 -0.21
N ILE A 224 17.23 3.40 -1.36
CA ILE A 224 17.29 4.29 -2.53
C ILE A 224 15.87 4.60 -3.03
N LEU A 225 15.04 3.56 -3.18
CA LEU A 225 13.66 3.73 -3.64
C LEU A 225 12.82 4.57 -2.66
N ALA A 226 12.96 4.32 -1.36
CA ALA A 226 12.22 5.01 -0.31
C ALA A 226 12.57 6.50 -0.26
N LEU A 227 13.87 6.86 -0.26
CA LEU A 227 14.29 8.26 -0.21
C LEU A 227 13.84 9.02 -1.46
N HIS A 228 13.94 8.41 -2.65
CA HIS A 228 13.42 9.02 -3.87
C HIS A 228 11.91 9.26 -3.79
N ALA A 229 11.14 8.25 -3.39
CA ALA A 229 9.69 8.36 -3.24
C ALA A 229 9.28 9.42 -2.19
N ILE A 230 9.98 9.51 -1.06
CA ILE A 230 9.77 10.53 -0.02
C ILE A 230 9.95 11.93 -0.61
N GLY A 231 11.03 12.16 -1.36
CA GLY A 231 11.27 13.46 -2.01
C GLY A 231 10.18 13.81 -3.03
N LEU A 232 9.73 12.83 -3.83
CA LEU A 232 8.63 13.02 -4.77
C LEU A 232 7.30 13.37 -4.07
N ILE A 233 6.98 12.68 -2.97
CA ILE A 233 5.77 12.96 -2.17
C ILE A 233 5.87 14.35 -1.54
N GLY A 234 7.03 14.70 -0.96
CA GLY A 234 7.25 15.99 -0.31
C GLY A 234 7.01 17.18 -1.24
N LYS A 235 7.43 17.09 -2.51
CA LYS A 235 7.19 18.15 -3.50
C LYS A 235 5.78 18.14 -4.11
N SER A 236 5.12 16.98 -4.20
CA SER A 236 3.93 16.83 -5.08
C SER A 236 2.62 16.50 -4.37
N LEU A 237 2.61 16.01 -3.13
CA LEU A 237 1.37 15.62 -2.44
C LEU A 237 0.40 16.81 -2.28
N VAL A 238 0.87 17.91 -1.70
CA VAL A 238 0.04 19.11 -1.47
C VAL A 238 -0.50 19.65 -2.80
N LYS A 239 0.33 19.65 -3.85
CA LYS A 239 -0.06 20.07 -5.20
C LYS A 239 -1.11 19.14 -5.80
N ALA A 240 -0.94 17.82 -5.69
CA ALA A 240 -1.92 16.84 -6.18
C ALA A 240 -3.27 16.93 -5.46
N VAL A 241 -3.29 17.32 -4.18
CA VAL A 241 -4.52 17.54 -3.40
C VAL A 241 -5.24 18.82 -3.83
N LYS A 242 -4.51 19.95 -3.89
CA LYS A 242 -5.08 21.27 -4.18
C LYS A 242 -5.40 21.47 -5.67
N GLU A 243 -4.58 20.89 -6.54
CA GLU A 243 -4.69 20.95 -8.00
C GLU A 243 -4.90 19.52 -8.55
N GLY A 244 -6.06 18.92 -8.31
CA GLY A 244 -6.32 17.51 -8.63
C GLY A 244 -6.13 17.11 -10.11
N LYS A 245 -6.04 18.07 -11.03
CA LYS A 245 -5.77 17.87 -12.46
C LYS A 245 -4.30 18.12 -12.86
N ASN A 246 -3.43 18.45 -11.92
CA ASN A 246 -2.01 18.65 -12.18
C ASN A 246 -1.33 17.32 -12.51
N LEU A 247 -1.16 17.03 -13.80
CA LEU A 247 -0.66 15.74 -14.27
C LEU A 247 0.77 15.45 -13.79
N GLU A 248 1.61 16.48 -13.64
CA GLU A 248 2.97 16.30 -13.11
C GLU A 248 2.94 15.85 -11.65
N ALA A 249 2.14 16.50 -10.81
CA ALA A 249 1.98 16.10 -9.42
C ALA A 249 1.36 14.69 -9.30
N ARG A 250 0.38 14.36 -10.15
CA ARG A 250 -0.20 13.01 -10.22
C ARG A 250 0.83 11.96 -10.65
N LYS A 251 1.68 12.28 -11.63
CA LYS A 251 2.76 11.41 -12.09
C LYS A 251 3.75 11.13 -10.97
N ASP A 252 4.20 12.16 -10.25
CA ASP A 252 5.10 12.01 -9.10
C ASP A 252 4.48 11.15 -7.99
N MET A 253 3.20 11.37 -7.67
CA MET A 253 2.51 10.56 -6.67
C MET A 253 2.33 9.10 -7.13
N ALA A 254 2.05 8.87 -8.42
CA ALA A 254 1.89 7.52 -8.96
C ALA A 254 3.20 6.73 -8.92
N ILE A 255 4.33 7.32 -9.30
CA ILE A 255 5.63 6.63 -9.16
C ILE A 255 5.99 6.44 -7.69
N ALA A 256 5.72 7.43 -6.82
CA ALA A 256 6.03 7.29 -5.40
C ALA A 256 5.21 6.18 -4.73
N ALA A 257 3.94 6.00 -5.10
CA ALA A 257 3.11 4.89 -4.62
C ALA A 257 3.60 3.54 -5.15
N LEU A 258 4.01 3.45 -6.42
CA LEU A 258 4.63 2.24 -6.95
C LEU A 258 5.90 1.86 -6.16
N LEU A 259 6.75 2.85 -5.89
CA LEU A 259 7.97 2.68 -5.11
C LEU A 259 7.69 2.33 -3.65
N SER A 260 6.63 2.88 -3.04
CA SER A 260 6.21 2.53 -1.68
C SER A 260 5.82 1.05 -1.59
N GLY A 261 5.11 0.54 -2.61
CA GLY A 261 4.79 -0.88 -2.77
C GLY A 261 6.03 -1.78 -2.87
N LEU A 262 7.01 -1.40 -3.69
CA LEU A 262 8.30 -2.10 -3.78
C LEU A 262 9.05 -2.10 -2.45
N CYS A 263 9.04 -0.98 -1.72
CA CYS A 263 9.69 -0.86 -0.41
C CYS A 263 9.02 -1.78 0.62
N LEU A 264 7.70 -1.67 0.79
CA LEU A 264 6.99 -2.42 1.83
C LEU A 264 7.02 -3.93 1.59
N SER A 265 6.98 -4.36 0.32
CA SER A 265 7.00 -5.77 -0.07
C SER A 265 8.34 -6.47 0.26
N ASN A 266 9.42 -5.68 0.30
CA ASN A 266 10.79 -6.16 0.45
C ASN A 266 11.44 -5.83 1.80
N SER A 267 10.96 -4.80 2.51
CA SER A 267 11.51 -4.36 3.79
C SER A 267 10.51 -4.31 4.94
N GLY A 268 9.22 -4.55 4.66
CA GLY A 268 8.17 -4.46 5.68
C GLY A 268 7.95 -3.03 6.15
N LEU A 269 7.20 -2.92 7.25
CA LEU A 269 6.66 -1.66 7.79
C LEU A 269 6.98 -1.56 9.30
N GLY A 270 6.37 -0.63 10.02
CA GLY A 270 6.70 -0.34 11.42
C GLY A 270 5.47 -0.22 12.32
N ALA A 271 5.63 0.56 13.40
CA ALA A 271 4.61 0.73 14.43
C ALA A 271 3.36 1.48 13.97
N ALA A 272 3.47 2.42 13.00
CA ALA A 272 2.32 3.16 12.49
C ALA A 272 1.33 2.20 11.81
N HIS A 273 1.80 1.39 10.85
CA HIS A 273 0.94 0.38 10.23
C HIS A 273 0.45 -0.68 11.22
N ALA A 274 1.31 -1.08 12.17
CA ALA A 274 0.94 -2.05 13.20
C ALA A 274 -0.29 -1.59 14.01
N LEU A 275 -0.31 -0.32 14.44
CA LEU A 275 -1.43 0.28 15.18
C LEU A 275 -2.63 0.60 14.26
N SER A 276 -2.40 0.99 13.01
CA SER A 276 -3.48 1.34 12.07
C SER A 276 -4.39 0.18 11.70
N HIS A 277 -3.86 -1.05 11.62
CA HIS A 277 -4.67 -2.23 11.32
C HIS A 277 -5.82 -2.45 12.33
N PRO A 278 -5.57 -2.62 13.64
CA PRO A 278 -6.62 -2.77 14.62
C PRO A 278 -7.52 -1.53 14.72
N LEU A 279 -6.98 -0.31 14.65
CA LEU A 279 -7.79 0.91 14.66
C LEU A 279 -8.85 0.92 13.54
N GLY A 280 -8.46 0.50 12.33
CA GLY A 280 -9.40 0.36 11.21
C GLY A 280 -10.46 -0.73 11.44
N VAL A 281 -10.12 -1.81 12.16
CA VAL A 281 -11.07 -2.88 12.48
C VAL A 281 -12.10 -2.41 13.51
N TYR A 282 -11.64 -1.84 14.63
CA TYR A 282 -12.47 -1.46 15.78
C TYR A 282 -13.28 -0.17 15.54
N TYR A 283 -12.66 0.87 14.97
CA TYR A 283 -13.27 2.21 14.84
C TYR A 283 -13.59 2.61 13.39
N LYS A 284 -13.38 1.69 12.42
CA LYS A 284 -13.62 1.94 10.99
C LYS A 284 -12.86 3.17 10.46
N ILE A 285 -11.70 3.46 11.05
CA ILE A 285 -10.82 4.55 10.60
C ILE A 285 -10.24 4.16 9.24
N PRO A 286 -10.30 5.04 8.22
CA PRO A 286 -9.63 4.79 6.95
C PRO A 286 -8.14 4.49 7.16
N HIS A 287 -7.65 3.39 6.58
CA HIS A 287 -6.30 2.88 6.84
C HIS A 287 -5.22 3.94 6.62
N GLY A 288 -5.19 4.57 5.43
CA GLY A 288 -4.18 5.58 5.11
C GLY A 288 -4.25 6.82 6.01
N LEU A 289 -5.43 7.16 6.53
CA LEU A 289 -5.59 8.28 7.46
C LEU A 289 -4.93 7.91 8.79
N SER A 290 -5.24 6.72 9.31
CA SER A 290 -4.62 6.24 10.55
C SER A 290 -3.09 6.17 10.42
N CYS A 291 -2.57 5.64 9.31
CA CYS A 291 -1.12 5.57 9.05
C CYS A 291 -0.50 6.97 9.04
N ALA A 292 -1.07 7.90 8.28
CA ALA A 292 -0.56 9.25 8.15
C ALA A 292 -0.59 10.03 9.47
N VAL A 293 -1.64 9.87 10.28
CA VAL A 293 -1.74 10.53 11.59
C VAL A 293 -0.73 9.95 12.58
N LEU A 294 -0.53 8.64 12.60
CA LEU A 294 0.43 7.98 13.51
C LEU A 294 1.89 8.25 13.14
N LEU A 295 2.19 8.45 11.85
CA LEU A 295 3.55 8.55 11.33
C LEU A 295 4.43 9.55 12.10
N PRO A 296 4.04 10.83 12.30
CA PRO A 296 4.89 11.77 13.03
C PRO A 296 5.19 11.34 14.48
N TYR A 297 4.21 10.81 15.20
CA TYR A 297 4.39 10.33 16.57
C TYR A 297 5.35 9.13 16.63
N VAL A 298 5.24 8.21 15.66
CA VAL A 298 6.14 7.06 15.55
C VAL A 298 7.55 7.48 15.14
N MET A 299 7.70 8.50 14.29
CA MET A 299 9.00 9.08 13.94
C MET A 299 9.69 9.70 15.16
N GLU A 300 8.96 10.46 15.98
CA GLU A 300 9.47 11.02 17.24
C GLU A 300 9.88 9.93 18.23
N PHE A 301 9.03 8.91 18.40
CA PHE A 301 9.34 7.77 19.25
C PHE A 301 10.61 7.04 18.80
N ASN A 302 10.80 6.85 17.49
CA ASN A 302 11.95 6.18 16.93
C ASN A 302 13.21 7.07 16.86
N LEU A 303 13.06 8.41 16.96
CA LEU A 303 14.13 9.39 16.75
C LEU A 303 15.46 9.03 17.45
N PRO A 304 15.49 8.63 18.74
CA PRO A 304 16.73 8.32 19.44
C PRO A 304 17.56 7.19 18.83
N VAL A 305 16.96 6.29 18.05
CA VAL A 305 17.63 5.13 17.46
C VAL A 305 17.82 5.24 15.93
N VAL A 306 17.24 6.26 15.29
CA VAL A 306 17.33 6.46 13.82
C VAL A 306 17.69 7.89 13.39
N THR A 307 18.28 8.71 14.27
CA THR A 307 18.65 10.12 14.00
C THR A 307 19.28 10.33 12.61
N LYS A 308 20.32 9.57 12.26
CA LYS A 308 21.00 9.69 10.97
C LYS A 308 20.12 9.41 9.76
N LYS A 309 19.20 8.45 9.88
CA LYS A 309 18.25 8.14 8.80
C LYS A 309 17.20 9.24 8.68
N LEU A 310 16.69 9.77 9.78
CA LEU A 310 15.76 10.90 9.76
C LEU A 310 16.42 12.16 9.15
N ALA A 311 17.70 12.41 9.41
CA ALA A 311 18.42 13.51 8.75
C ALA A 311 18.44 13.35 7.21
N LYS A 312 18.62 12.12 6.69
CA LYS A 312 18.52 11.84 5.24
C LYS A 312 17.11 12.05 4.68
N ILE A 313 16.07 11.81 5.50
CA ILE A 313 14.70 12.12 5.13
C ILE A 313 14.52 13.63 4.99
N ALA A 314 15.04 14.45 5.92
CA ALA A 314 15.00 15.91 5.80
C ALA A 314 15.65 16.39 4.50
N GLU A 315 16.86 15.89 4.18
CA GLU A 315 17.54 16.20 2.91
C GLU A 315 16.70 15.81 1.70
N SER A 316 16.09 14.61 1.70
CA SER A 316 15.24 14.14 0.60
C SER A 316 13.97 14.97 0.42
N LEU A 317 13.44 15.55 1.51
CA LEU A 317 12.31 16.48 1.49
C LEU A 317 12.70 17.90 1.03
N GLY A 318 13.99 18.12 0.72
CA GLY A 318 14.52 19.40 0.23
C GLY A 318 14.88 20.39 1.33
N GLU A 319 14.99 19.95 2.59
CA GLU A 319 15.40 20.80 3.70
C GLU A 319 16.91 21.06 3.65
N ASN A 320 17.33 22.30 3.91
CA ASN A 320 18.75 22.63 4.01
C ASN A 320 19.29 22.24 5.39
N ILE A 321 20.03 21.14 5.44
CA ILE A 321 20.58 20.58 6.68
C ILE A 321 22.07 20.90 6.89
N SER A 322 22.70 21.69 6.00
CA SER A 322 24.17 21.90 5.98
C SER A 322 24.73 22.52 7.26
N LEU A 323 23.93 23.31 7.98
CA LEU A 323 24.30 23.98 9.23
C LEU A 323 23.61 23.39 10.46
N LEU A 324 22.90 22.27 10.30
CA LEU A 324 22.19 21.60 11.39
C LEU A 324 23.03 20.45 11.94
N SER A 325 22.97 20.23 13.25
CA SER A 325 23.39 18.95 13.82
C SER A 325 22.52 17.81 13.28
N GLU A 326 23.01 16.56 13.37
CA GLU A 326 22.22 15.39 12.96
C GLU A 326 20.87 15.32 13.70
N MET A 327 20.82 15.74 14.96
CA MET A 327 19.61 15.79 15.78
C MET A 327 18.62 16.84 15.29
N GLU A 328 19.09 18.06 14.99
CA GLU A 328 18.25 19.12 14.45
C GLU A 328 17.72 18.77 13.04
N ALA A 329 18.55 18.15 12.20
CA ALA A 329 18.13 17.65 10.90
C ALA A 329 17.07 16.54 11.02
N ALA A 330 17.23 15.62 11.97
CA ALA A 330 16.25 14.58 12.25
C ALA A 330 14.90 15.16 12.72
N GLN A 331 14.94 16.15 13.61
CA GLN A 331 13.74 16.85 14.08
C GLN A 331 13.06 17.62 12.95
N ARG A 332 13.84 18.26 12.07
CA ARG A 332 13.33 18.96 10.88
C ARG A 332 12.56 18.03 9.94
N ALA A 333 12.98 16.78 9.79
CA ALA A 333 12.23 15.79 9.02
C ALA A 333 10.82 15.56 9.58
N VAL A 334 10.71 15.38 10.90
CA VAL A 334 9.41 15.19 11.58
C VAL A 334 8.51 16.40 11.38
N GLU A 335 9.05 17.61 11.58
CA GLU A 335 8.32 18.87 11.41
C GLU A 335 7.82 19.03 9.97
N LYS A 336 8.69 18.78 8.99
CA LYS A 336 8.34 18.90 7.57
C LYS A 336 7.23 17.92 7.17
N ILE A 337 7.27 16.69 7.68
CA ILE A 337 6.20 15.71 7.44
C ILE A 337 4.88 16.18 8.04
N LYS A 338 4.87 16.73 9.27
CA LYS A 338 3.66 17.33 9.87
C LYS A 338 3.12 18.47 9.01
N GLU A 339 3.98 19.35 8.51
CA GLU A 339 3.60 20.44 7.61
C GLU A 339 2.94 19.91 6.33
N ILE A 340 3.57 18.94 5.65
CA ILE A 340 3.05 18.34 4.42
C ILE A 340 1.67 17.73 4.65
N LEU A 341 1.52 16.91 5.69
CA LEU A 341 0.25 16.25 6.02
C LEU A 341 -0.84 17.27 6.36
N SER A 342 -0.51 18.30 7.15
CA SER A 342 -1.43 19.38 7.49
C SER A 342 -1.87 20.16 6.24
N GLN A 343 -0.94 20.53 5.36
CA GLN A 343 -1.24 21.24 4.11
C GLN A 343 -2.03 20.39 3.10
N ALA A 344 -1.91 19.06 3.19
CA ALA A 344 -2.74 18.10 2.45
C ALA A 344 -4.14 17.92 3.06
N GLY A 345 -4.43 18.54 4.21
CA GLY A 345 -5.73 18.47 4.88
C GLY A 345 -5.90 17.28 5.83
N ILE A 346 -4.81 16.61 6.20
CA ILE A 346 -4.82 15.55 7.23
C ILE A 346 -4.68 16.21 8.60
N LYS A 347 -5.64 15.91 9.50
CA LYS A 347 -5.61 16.38 10.89
C LYS A 347 -4.47 15.72 11.65
N SER A 348 -3.99 16.36 12.71
CA SER A 348 -2.86 15.85 13.50
C SER A 348 -3.26 14.76 14.50
N ASN A 349 -4.54 14.50 14.72
CA ASN A 349 -5.05 13.55 15.71
C ASN A 349 -6.28 12.80 15.17
N LEU A 350 -6.71 11.78 15.92
CA LEU A 350 -7.92 10.99 15.63
C LEU A 350 -9.03 11.22 16.66
N SER A 351 -9.11 12.40 17.28
CA SER A 351 -10.09 12.67 18.36
C SER A 351 -11.54 12.53 17.89
N GLU A 352 -11.84 12.82 16.61
CA GLU A 352 -13.20 12.72 16.05
C GLU A 352 -13.71 11.27 15.91
N TRP A 353 -12.84 10.29 16.12
CA TRP A 353 -13.18 8.86 16.08
C TRP A 353 -13.51 8.31 17.48
N GLU A 354 -13.51 9.17 18.51
CA GLU A 354 -13.92 8.85 19.89
C GLU A 354 -13.25 7.57 20.41
N ILE A 355 -11.97 7.39 20.07
CA ILE A 355 -11.18 6.24 20.53
C ILE A 355 -11.12 6.26 22.04
N LYS A 356 -11.47 5.14 22.67
CA LYS A 356 -11.60 5.02 24.12
C LYS A 356 -10.34 4.40 24.72
N LYS A 357 -9.91 4.90 25.88
CA LYS A 357 -8.72 4.40 26.59
C LYS A 357 -8.87 2.93 26.98
N GLU A 358 -10.10 2.51 27.28
CA GLU A 358 -10.44 1.12 27.64
C GLU A 358 -10.15 0.14 26.50
N ASP A 359 -10.21 0.59 25.25
CA ASP A 359 -9.98 -0.24 24.07
C ASP A 359 -8.50 -0.37 23.69
N PHE A 360 -7.60 0.39 24.33
CA PHE A 360 -6.16 0.38 24.01
C PHE A 360 -5.56 -1.02 24.11
N SER A 361 -5.95 -1.79 25.12
CA SER A 361 -5.47 -3.16 25.32
C SER A 361 -5.78 -4.08 24.12
N GLN A 362 -6.96 -3.94 23.52
CA GLN A 362 -7.37 -4.72 22.35
C GLN A 362 -6.67 -4.23 21.08
N VAL A 363 -6.51 -2.91 20.92
CA VAL A 363 -5.75 -2.32 19.82
C VAL A 363 -4.30 -2.81 19.84
N ILE A 364 -3.65 -2.78 21.01
CA ILE A 364 -2.27 -3.23 21.21
C ILE A 364 -2.13 -4.72 20.89
N LYS A 365 -3.06 -5.55 21.38
CA LYS A 365 -3.09 -6.98 21.05
C LYS A 365 -3.16 -7.22 19.55
N GLY A 366 -3.98 -6.45 18.83
CA GLY A 366 -4.09 -6.52 17.37
C GLY A 366 -2.88 -5.97 16.61
N ALA A 367 -2.08 -5.09 17.23
CA ALA A 367 -0.88 -4.50 16.63
C ALA A 367 0.35 -5.42 16.69
N LYS A 368 0.34 -6.44 17.54
CA LYS A 368 1.45 -7.41 17.63
C LYS A 368 1.59 -8.18 16.30
N GLY A 369 2.81 -8.27 15.79
CA GLY A 369 3.10 -9.01 14.56
C GLY A 369 4.27 -8.46 13.76
N GLY A 370 4.30 -8.82 12.47
CA GLY A 370 5.45 -8.58 11.59
C GLY A 370 5.87 -7.12 11.44
N SER A 371 4.91 -6.18 11.36
CA SER A 371 5.21 -4.75 11.22
C SER A 371 5.82 -4.18 12.51
N LEU A 372 5.21 -4.45 13.68
CA LEU A 372 5.75 -3.98 14.96
C LEU A 372 7.14 -4.57 15.24
N ASN A 373 7.35 -5.86 14.96
CA ASN A 373 8.64 -6.53 15.12
C ASN A 373 9.75 -5.93 14.23
N ASN A 374 9.36 -5.26 13.14
CA ASN A 374 10.28 -4.61 12.22
C ASN A 374 10.55 -3.14 12.57
N ASN A 375 9.81 -2.55 13.53
CA ASN A 375 10.07 -1.19 14.01
C ASN A 375 11.51 -1.08 14.55
N PRO A 376 12.26 0.00 14.26
CA PRO A 376 13.68 0.11 14.63
C PRO A 376 13.90 0.15 16.14
N ARG A 377 12.97 0.77 16.88
CA ARG A 377 12.98 0.79 18.35
C ARG A 377 12.13 -0.38 18.87
N ASP A 378 12.68 -1.18 19.78
CA ASP A 378 11.87 -2.17 20.49
C ASP A 378 10.73 -1.46 21.23
N THR A 379 9.51 -1.97 21.10
CA THR A 379 8.29 -1.27 21.50
C THR A 379 7.51 -2.10 22.52
N SER A 380 7.43 -1.61 23.75
CA SER A 380 6.64 -2.24 24.83
C SER A 380 5.14 -1.92 24.70
N ASP A 381 4.31 -2.50 25.56
CA ASP A 381 2.88 -2.16 25.61
C ASP A 381 2.69 -0.73 26.14
N GLU A 382 3.51 -0.30 27.10
CA GLU A 382 3.52 1.06 27.65
C GLU A 382 3.88 2.10 26.58
N ASP A 383 4.86 1.81 25.73
CA ASP A 383 5.22 2.68 24.59
C ASP A 383 4.03 2.84 23.63
N LEU A 384 3.29 1.76 23.35
CA LEU A 384 2.12 1.80 22.47
C LEU A 384 0.95 2.57 23.11
N ILE A 385 0.76 2.44 24.43
CA ILE A 385 -0.20 3.26 25.19
C ILE A 385 0.16 4.74 25.05
N GLU A 386 1.43 5.10 25.22
CA GLU A 386 1.88 6.49 25.09
C GLU A 386 1.60 7.05 23.68
N LEU A 387 1.91 6.28 22.64
CA LEU A 387 1.62 6.65 21.25
C LEU A 387 0.12 6.86 21.02
N LEU A 388 -0.72 5.94 21.48
CA LEU A 388 -2.19 6.03 21.36
C LEU A 388 -2.75 7.23 22.15
N SER A 389 -2.25 7.49 23.36
CA SER A 389 -2.63 8.64 24.18
C SER A 389 -2.32 9.96 23.49
N LYS A 390 -1.09 10.13 22.98
CA LYS A 390 -0.68 11.35 22.27
C LYS A 390 -1.50 11.60 21.00
N MET A 391 -1.81 10.54 20.27
CA MET A 391 -2.59 10.62 19.03
C MET A 391 -4.08 10.89 19.27
N THR A 392 -4.63 10.44 20.38
CA THR A 392 -6.05 10.64 20.73
C THR A 392 -6.31 11.91 21.54
N GLY A 393 -5.26 12.51 22.13
CA GLY A 393 -5.37 13.63 23.06
C GLY A 393 -5.85 13.21 24.45
N LEU A 394 -5.83 11.91 24.76
CA LEU A 394 -6.20 11.35 26.05
C LEU A 394 -4.95 11.30 26.94
N TYR A 395 -4.71 12.35 27.71
CA TYR A 395 -3.66 12.41 28.72
C TYR A 395 -4.14 11.84 30.05
#